data_AF-A0A1F9PFS8-F1
#
_entry.id   AF-A0A1F9PFS8-F1
#
_cell.length_a   1.000
_cell.length_b   1.000
_cell.length_c   1.000
_cell.angle_alpha   90.00
_cell.angle_beta   90.00
_cell.angle_gamma   90.00
#
_symmetry.space_group_name_H-M   'P 1'
#
loop_
_entity.id
_entity.type
_entity.pdbx_description
1 polymer ?
#
loop_
_entity_poly.entity_id
_entity_poly.type
_entity_poly.pdbx_seq_one_letter_code
_entity_poly.pdbx_strand_id
1 'polypeptide(L)'
;MIIERSTYAVSKTKDSIRFDFSSSMRNIDTVCEEANRYLLSTLTGIEKHLFPINLVIREGLTNAVRHGNVGDPGKIVKFELRVINKEMIKMMIEDEGDGFDWRQQRRKILDDSEDHGRGIIIMETYFNRYSYNEKGNILYLEKTIIS
;
A
#
# COMPACT_ATOMS: atom_id res chain seq x y z
N MET A 1 -15.28 29.27 -7.38
CA MET A 1 -14.61 28.02 -7.82
C MET A 1 -13.59 27.68 -6.75
N ILE A 2 -13.93 26.76 -5.84
CA ILE A 2 -13.00 26.33 -4.79
C ILE A 2 -12.01 25.39 -5.47
N ILE A 3 -10.77 25.83 -5.60
CA ILE A 3 -9.68 24.96 -6.02
C ILE A 3 -9.43 24.05 -4.81
N GLU A 4 -9.93 22.81 -4.86
CA GLU A 4 -9.55 21.78 -3.89
C GLU A 4 -8.02 21.66 -3.91
N ARG A 5 -7.36 22.16 -2.87
CA ARG A 5 -5.94 21.89 -2.66
C ARG A 5 -5.85 20.42 -2.27
N SER A 6 -5.51 19.58 -3.24
CA SER A 6 -5.15 18.19 -2.98
C SER A 6 -3.94 18.16 -2.05
N THR A 7 -4.15 17.72 -0.80
CA THR A 7 -3.06 17.51 0.16
C THR A 7 -2.16 16.40 -0.36
N TYR A 8 -0.87 16.68 -0.50
CA TYR A 8 0.16 15.69 -0.86
C TYR A 8 1.47 16.08 -0.20
N ALA A 9 1.96 15.22 0.69
CA ALA A 9 3.23 15.38 1.36
C ALA A 9 4.05 14.10 1.20
N VAL A 10 5.34 14.24 0.90
CA VAL A 10 6.30 13.14 0.85
C VAL A 10 7.52 13.49 1.70
N SER A 11 7.98 12.54 2.49
CA SER A 11 9.23 12.65 3.24
C SER A 11 10.10 11.41 3.04
N LYS A 12 11.41 11.61 2.96
CA LYS A 12 12.38 10.55 2.65
C LYS A 12 13.51 10.59 3.65
N THR A 13 13.98 9.41 4.05
CA THR A 13 15.23 9.20 4.77
C THR A 13 16.07 8.21 3.95
N LYS A 14 17.25 7.85 4.47
CA LYS A 14 18.08 6.81 3.84
C LYS A 14 17.42 5.42 3.82
N ASP A 15 16.53 5.15 4.77
CA ASP A 15 15.92 3.84 4.99
C ASP A 15 14.39 3.86 4.88
N SER A 16 13.76 5.00 4.56
CA SER A 16 12.30 5.07 4.42
C SER A 16 11.81 6.15 3.47
N ILE A 17 10.64 5.93 2.88
CA ILE A 17 9.81 6.92 2.21
C ILE A 17 8.39 6.90 2.79
N ARG A 18 7.83 8.07 3.06
CA ARG A 18 6.48 8.25 3.63
C ARG A 18 5.67 9.23 2.81
N PHE A 19 4.39 8.95 2.68
CA PHE A 19 3.42 9.76 1.95
C PHE A 19 2.18 9.97 2.81
N ASP A 20 1.69 11.21 2.84
CA ASP A 20 0.37 11.56 3.34
C ASP A 20 -0.35 12.30 2.20
N PHE A 21 -1.43 11.73 1.68
CA PHE A 21 -2.11 12.28 0.51
C PHE A 21 -3.63 12.19 0.60
N SER A 22 -4.32 13.15 -0.02
CA SER A 22 -5.78 13.15 -0.14
C SER A 22 -6.25 11.90 -0.86
N SER A 23 -7.31 11.26 -0.37
CA SER A 23 -7.86 9.99 -0.85
C SER A 23 -8.45 10.08 -2.26
N SER A 24 -7.56 10.15 -3.24
CA SER A 24 -7.86 10.30 -4.67
C SER A 24 -7.01 9.35 -5.48
N MET A 25 -7.64 8.69 -6.47
CA MET A 25 -6.96 7.77 -7.38
C MET A 25 -5.80 8.42 -8.13
N ARG A 26 -5.86 9.74 -8.39
CA ARG A 26 -4.80 10.50 -9.07
C ARG A 26 -3.46 10.45 -8.34
N ASN A 27 -3.50 10.40 -7.01
CA ASN A 27 -2.29 10.39 -6.19
C ASN A 27 -1.61 9.01 -6.16
N ILE A 28 -2.34 7.93 -6.44
CA ILE A 28 -1.80 6.55 -6.38
C ILE A 28 -0.67 6.36 -7.39
N ASP A 29 -0.82 6.87 -8.61
CA ASP A 29 0.20 6.74 -9.65
C ASP A 29 1.49 7.46 -9.25
N THR A 30 1.38 8.69 -8.76
CA THR A 30 2.52 9.47 -8.26
C THR A 30 3.23 8.75 -7.10
N VAL A 31 2.47 8.19 -6.15
CA VAL A 31 3.05 7.40 -5.04
C VAL A 31 3.79 6.18 -5.56
N CYS A 32 3.23 5.43 -6.52
CA CYS A 32 3.91 4.27 -7.12
C CYS A 32 5.23 4.68 -7.80
N GLU A 33 5.21 5.73 -8.61
CA GLU A 33 6.40 6.22 -9.32
C GLU A 33 7.51 6.68 -8.34
N GLU A 34 7.13 7.40 -7.30
CA GLU A 34 8.05 7.90 -6.27
C GLU A 34 8.64 6.75 -5.43
N ALA A 35 7.83 5.77 -5.04
CA ALA A 35 8.28 4.58 -4.33
C ALA A 35 9.24 3.75 -5.20
N ASN A 36 8.93 3.59 -6.49
CA ASN A 36 9.79 2.88 -7.43
C ASN A 36 11.16 3.57 -7.60
N ARG A 37 11.15 4.91 -7.77
CA ARG A 37 12.38 5.71 -7.86
C ARG A 37 13.21 5.63 -6.57
N TYR A 38 12.54 5.67 -5.42
CA TYR A 38 13.19 5.51 -4.12
C TYR A 38 13.88 4.14 -4.00
N LEU A 39 13.18 3.05 -4.33
CA LEU A 39 13.75 1.70 -4.28
C LEU A 39 14.95 1.54 -5.21
N LEU A 40 14.82 1.98 -6.48
CA LEU A 40 15.91 1.93 -7.47
C LEU A 40 17.15 2.71 -7.04
N SER A 41 16.97 3.83 -6.35
CA SER A 41 18.11 4.64 -5.85
C SER A 41 18.72 4.11 -4.55
N THR A 42 18.00 3.28 -3.80
CA THR A 42 18.40 2.81 -2.46
C THR A 42 18.96 1.38 -2.48
N LEU A 43 18.52 0.55 -3.42
CA LEU A 43 18.77 -0.89 -3.44
C LEU A 43 19.28 -1.34 -4.80
N THR A 44 20.46 -1.94 -4.81
CA THR A 44 21.03 -2.60 -6.00
C THR A 44 20.36 -3.96 -6.21
N GLY A 45 19.95 -4.29 -7.44
CA GLY A 45 19.37 -5.60 -7.77
C GLY A 45 17.87 -5.75 -7.46
N ILE A 46 17.18 -4.65 -7.11
CA ILE A 46 15.76 -4.65 -6.74
C ILE A 46 14.82 -4.87 -7.94
N GLU A 47 15.31 -4.78 -9.17
CA GLU A 47 14.53 -4.77 -10.42
C GLU A 47 13.55 -5.95 -10.52
N LYS A 48 14.01 -7.16 -10.16
CA LYS A 48 13.18 -8.38 -10.16
C LYS A 48 12.00 -8.34 -9.18
N HIS A 49 12.07 -7.46 -8.18
CA HIS A 49 11.03 -7.29 -7.16
C HIS A 49 10.12 -6.09 -7.42
N LEU A 50 10.43 -5.20 -8.36
CA LEU A 50 9.65 -3.98 -8.56
C LEU A 50 8.22 -4.25 -9.03
N PHE A 51 8.03 -5.22 -9.93
CA PHE A 51 6.69 -5.60 -10.38
C PHE A 51 5.78 -6.04 -9.21
N PRO A 52 6.14 -7.06 -8.40
CA PRO A 52 5.29 -7.49 -7.31
C PRO A 52 5.11 -6.42 -6.23
N ILE A 53 6.13 -5.59 -5.97
CA ILE A 53 6.02 -4.49 -5.00
C ILE A 53 4.99 -3.46 -5.49
N ASN A 54 5.12 -2.98 -6.74
CA ASN A 54 4.21 -1.98 -7.29
C ASN A 54 2.77 -2.48 -7.40
N LEU A 55 2.57 -3.76 -7.73
CA LEU A 55 1.25 -4.37 -7.78
C LEU A 55 0.57 -4.33 -6.40
N VAL A 56 1.29 -4.71 -5.34
CA VAL A 56 0.76 -4.70 -3.97
C VAL A 56 0.56 -3.28 -3.43
N ILE A 57 1.46 -2.34 -3.74
CA ILE A 57 1.25 -0.93 -3.39
C ILE A 57 -0.05 -0.43 -4.03
N ARG A 58 -0.22 -0.62 -5.34
CA ARG A 58 -1.41 -0.16 -6.06
C ARG A 58 -2.68 -0.77 -5.49
N GLU A 59 -2.67 -2.07 -5.21
CA GLU A 59 -3.80 -2.78 -4.62
C GLU A 59 -4.15 -2.24 -3.23
N GLY A 60 -3.16 -2.14 -2.34
CA GLY A 60 -3.37 -1.65 -0.98
C GLY A 60 -3.85 -0.20 -0.94
N LEU A 61 -3.28 0.68 -1.76
CA LEU A 61 -3.70 2.09 -1.86
C LEU A 61 -5.09 2.22 -2.50
N THR A 62 -5.42 1.39 -3.48
CA THR A 62 -6.76 1.37 -4.08
C THR A 62 -7.80 0.95 -3.05
N ASN A 63 -7.49 -0.03 -2.20
CA ASN A 63 -8.37 -0.47 -1.12
C ASN A 63 -8.56 0.62 -0.06
N ALA A 64 -7.48 1.28 0.36
CA ALA A 64 -7.54 2.43 1.26
C ALA A 64 -8.41 3.57 0.69
N VAL A 65 -8.23 3.92 -0.59
CA VAL A 65 -8.98 5.03 -1.22
C VAL A 65 -10.45 4.67 -1.47
N ARG A 66 -10.72 3.53 -2.11
CA ARG A 66 -12.08 3.18 -2.59
C ARG A 66 -12.94 2.55 -1.51
N HIS A 67 -12.35 1.72 -0.66
CA HIS A 67 -13.10 0.93 0.32
C HIS A 67 -12.99 1.51 1.74
N GLY A 68 -11.79 1.90 2.17
CA GLY A 68 -11.58 2.53 3.48
C GLY A 68 -12.20 3.93 3.55
N ASN A 69 -11.68 4.84 2.74
CA ASN A 69 -12.11 6.24 2.71
C ASN A 69 -13.34 6.50 1.82
N VAL A 70 -13.86 5.48 1.13
CA VAL A 70 -15.06 5.58 0.26
C VAL A 70 -14.93 6.68 -0.81
N GLY A 71 -13.71 6.97 -1.25
CA GLY A 71 -13.40 8.01 -2.23
C GLY A 71 -13.56 9.46 -1.72
N ASP A 72 -13.66 9.68 -0.41
CA ASP A 72 -13.78 11.02 0.18
C ASP A 72 -12.44 11.80 0.06
N PRO A 73 -12.35 12.85 -0.77
CA PRO A 73 -11.12 13.60 -0.97
C PRO A 73 -10.70 14.43 0.26
N GLY A 74 -11.59 14.62 1.24
CA GLY A 74 -11.27 15.25 2.52
C GLY A 74 -10.48 14.35 3.48
N LYS A 75 -10.46 13.04 3.22
CA LYS A 75 -9.69 12.07 3.99
C LYS A 75 -8.29 11.85 3.44
N ILE A 76 -7.39 11.40 4.31
CA ILE A 76 -6.00 11.12 4.02
C ILE A 76 -5.76 9.60 3.96
N VAL A 77 -4.88 9.20 3.05
CA VAL A 77 -4.22 7.89 3.07
C VAL A 77 -2.76 8.12 3.44
N LYS A 78 -2.27 7.34 4.42
CA LYS A 78 -0.85 7.33 4.80
C LYS A 78 -0.19 6.08 4.25
N PHE A 79 0.96 6.25 3.60
CA PHE A 79 1.77 5.14 3.11
C PHE A 79 3.20 5.30 3.58
N GLU A 80 3.74 4.25 4.17
CA GLU A 80 5.15 4.17 4.54
C GLU A 80 5.79 2.93 3.92
N LEU A 81 6.98 3.10 3.34
CA LEU A 81 7.87 2.02 2.94
C LEU A 81 9.20 2.20 3.64
N ARG A 82 9.65 1.16 4.36
CA ARG A 82 10.96 1.09 5.02
C ARG A 82 11.81 -0.01 4.40
N VAL A 83 13.09 0.27 4.25
CA VAL A 83 14.14 -0.69 3.89
C VAL A 83 14.84 -1.13 5.18
N ILE A 84 14.90 -2.43 5.42
CA ILE A 84 15.51 -3.03 6.60
C ILE A 84 16.74 -3.82 6.17
N ASN A 85 17.91 -3.39 6.64
CA ASN A 85 19.22 -4.03 6.38
C ASN A 85 19.55 -4.25 4.90
N LYS A 86 18.89 -3.55 3.97
CA LYS A 86 18.94 -3.78 2.50
C LYS A 86 18.48 -5.17 2.04
N GLU A 87 17.86 -5.95 2.92
CA GLU A 87 17.46 -7.34 2.68
C GLU A 87 15.94 -7.52 2.71
N MET A 88 15.22 -6.57 3.30
CA MET A 88 13.78 -6.64 3.45
C MET A 88 13.18 -5.24 3.27
N ILE A 89 11.94 -5.21 2.79
CA ILE A 89 11.08 -4.04 2.91
C ILE A 89 9.93 -4.31 3.85
N LYS A 90 9.51 -3.26 4.58
CA LYS A 90 8.26 -3.23 5.32
C LYS A 90 7.41 -2.09 4.81
N MET A 91 6.12 -2.34 4.64
CA MET A 91 5.17 -1.33 4.21
C MET A 91 3.99 -1.25 5.18
N MET A 92 3.47 -0.04 5.33
CA MET A 92 2.26 0.26 6.07
C MET A 92 1.37 1.17 5.21
N ILE A 93 0.11 0.80 5.06
CA ILE A 93 -0.93 1.64 4.43
C ILE A 93 -2.02 1.83 5.47
N GLU A 94 -2.39 3.07 5.75
CA GLU A 94 -3.45 3.46 6.70
C GLU A 94 -4.48 4.34 6.01
N ASP A 95 -5.76 4.03 6.23
CA ASP A 95 -6.90 4.86 5.85
C ASP A 95 -7.72 5.32 7.07
N GLU A 96 -8.60 6.30 6.86
CA GLU A 96 -9.47 6.90 7.87
C GLU A 96 -10.90 6.32 7.82
N GLY A 97 -11.05 5.13 7.23
CA GLY A 97 -12.28 4.37 7.20
C GLY A 97 -12.61 3.69 8.52
N ASP A 98 -13.79 3.05 8.56
CA ASP A 98 -14.22 2.25 9.71
C ASP A 98 -13.54 0.88 9.80
N GLY A 99 -12.78 0.52 8.76
CA GLY A 99 -12.10 -0.76 8.62
C GLY A 99 -13.06 -1.89 8.24
N PHE A 100 -12.56 -3.13 8.24
CA PHE A 100 -13.32 -4.31 7.82
C PHE A 100 -12.84 -5.59 8.51
N ASP A 101 -13.71 -6.59 8.60
CA ASP A 101 -13.35 -7.92 9.10
C ASP A 101 -12.58 -8.72 8.03
N TRP A 102 -11.29 -8.43 7.95
CA TRP A 102 -10.36 -9.10 7.04
C TRP A 102 -10.22 -10.61 7.29
N ARG A 103 -10.51 -11.08 8.52
CA ARG A 103 -10.48 -12.52 8.86
C ARG A 103 -11.70 -13.23 8.30
N GLN A 104 -12.86 -12.58 8.28
CA GLN A 104 -14.03 -13.10 7.58
C GLN A 104 -13.82 -13.07 6.07
N GLN A 105 -13.25 -11.98 5.52
CA GLN A 105 -13.02 -11.87 4.08
C GLN A 105 -12.04 -12.92 3.55
N ARG A 106 -10.94 -13.17 4.28
CA ARG A 106 -10.01 -14.27 3.95
C ARG A 106 -10.69 -15.64 3.93
N ARG A 107 -11.69 -15.88 4.78
CA ARG A 107 -12.48 -17.13 4.75
C ARG A 107 -13.40 -17.22 3.54
N LYS A 108 -13.99 -16.09 3.10
CA LYS A 108 -14.88 -16.01 1.94
C LYS A 108 -14.17 -16.19 0.60
N ILE A 109 -12.89 -15.81 0.50
CA ILE A 109 -12.08 -15.97 -0.73
C ILE A 109 -11.92 -17.44 -1.15
N LEU A 110 -12.04 -18.38 -0.21
CA LEU A 110 -12.03 -19.81 -0.53
C LEU A 110 -13.30 -20.26 -1.26
N ASP A 111 -14.33 -19.41 -1.34
CA ASP A 111 -15.69 -19.78 -1.74
C ASP A 111 -16.24 -18.94 -2.93
N ASP A 112 -15.62 -17.81 -3.30
CA ASP A 112 -16.16 -16.94 -4.36
C ASP A 112 -15.12 -16.16 -5.19
N SER A 113 -15.46 -15.90 -6.45
CA SER A 113 -14.59 -15.51 -7.57
C SER A 113 -14.66 -14.03 -7.99
N GLU A 114 -15.35 -13.19 -7.22
CA GLU A 114 -15.51 -11.77 -7.56
C GLU A 114 -14.25 -10.92 -7.28
N ASP A 115 -14.11 -9.82 -8.02
CA ASP A 115 -12.95 -8.91 -8.06
C ASP A 115 -12.44 -8.44 -6.68
N HIS A 116 -13.27 -8.49 -5.64
CA HIS A 116 -12.93 -8.12 -4.25
C HIS A 116 -11.97 -9.09 -3.53
N GLY A 117 -11.79 -10.32 -4.03
CA GLY A 117 -10.94 -11.34 -3.41
C GLY A 117 -9.47 -11.29 -3.85
N ARG A 118 -9.16 -10.64 -4.98
CA ARG A 118 -7.82 -10.70 -5.58
C ARG A 118 -6.76 -10.00 -4.74
N GLY A 119 -7.11 -8.95 -3.99
CA GLY A 119 -6.13 -8.20 -3.22
C GLY A 119 -5.41 -9.04 -2.17
N ILE A 120 -6.15 -9.85 -1.41
CA ILE A 120 -5.57 -10.78 -0.43
C ILE A 120 -4.74 -11.86 -1.13
N ILE A 121 -5.22 -12.41 -2.25
CA ILE A 121 -4.47 -13.42 -3.02
C ILE A 121 -3.14 -12.85 -3.55
N ILE A 122 -3.16 -11.62 -4.08
CA ILE A 122 -1.96 -10.91 -4.56
C ILE A 122 -0.96 -10.74 -3.42
N MET A 123 -1.42 -10.29 -2.25
CA MET A 123 -0.57 -10.15 -1.06
C MET A 123 0.01 -11.50 -0.62
N GLU A 124 -0.82 -12.54 -0.54
CA GLU A 124 -0.39 -13.92 -0.21
C GLU A 124 0.62 -14.48 -1.22
N THR A 125 0.49 -14.14 -2.50
CA THR A 125 1.36 -14.65 -3.56
C THR A 125 2.73 -13.98 -3.54
N TYR A 126 2.79 -12.67 -3.26
CA TYR A 126 4.01 -11.89 -3.50
C TYR A 126 4.75 -11.46 -2.24
N PHE A 127 4.13 -11.50 -1.06
CA PHE A 127 4.71 -11.02 0.20
C PHE A 127 4.91 -12.14 1.21
N ASN A 128 5.95 -12.01 2.04
CA ASN A 128 6.28 -13.01 3.05
C ASN A 128 5.30 -12.95 4.23
N ARG A 129 4.87 -11.75 4.59
CA ARG A 129 3.87 -11.51 5.63
C ARG A 129 2.97 -10.37 5.23
N TYR A 130 1.70 -10.52 5.57
CA TYR A 130 0.74 -9.43 5.56
C TYR A 130 -0.18 -9.57 6.77
N SER A 131 -0.70 -8.46 7.25
CA SER A 131 -1.71 -8.44 8.31
C SER A 131 -2.44 -7.12 8.29
N TYR A 132 -3.68 -7.12 8.77
CA TYR A 132 -4.36 -5.88 9.11
C TYR A 132 -4.38 -5.69 10.63
N ASN A 133 -4.50 -4.44 11.09
CA ASN A 133 -4.82 -4.16 12.49
C ASN A 133 -6.21 -4.73 12.86
N GLU A 134 -6.58 -4.65 14.15
CA GLU A 134 -7.86 -5.19 14.62
C GLU A 134 -9.07 -4.55 13.94
N LYS A 135 -9.01 -3.23 13.71
CA LYS A 135 -10.06 -2.47 13.04
C LYS A 135 -10.16 -2.81 11.55
N GLY A 136 -9.04 -3.15 10.90
CA GLY A 136 -8.98 -3.44 9.46
C GLY A 136 -8.69 -2.23 8.56
N ASN A 137 -8.28 -1.09 9.12
CA ASN A 137 -7.95 0.13 8.36
C ASN A 137 -6.43 0.40 8.25
N ILE A 138 -5.60 -0.51 8.75
CA ILE A 138 -4.15 -0.46 8.57
C ILE A 138 -3.68 -1.80 8.03
N LEU A 139 -3.06 -1.78 6.86
CA LEU A 139 -2.39 -2.91 6.23
C LEU A 139 -0.88 -2.85 6.50
N TYR A 140 -0.32 -3.93 7.01
CA TYR A 140 1.11 -4.16 7.16
C TYR A 140 1.58 -5.25 6.21
N LEU A 141 2.73 -5.05 5.58
CA LEU A 141 3.29 -5.93 4.56
C LEU A 141 4.81 -6.06 4.76
N GLU A 142 5.34 -7.26 4.64
CA GLU A 142 6.79 -7.53 4.71
C GLU A 142 7.23 -8.40 3.53
N LYS A 143 8.32 -8.00 2.88
CA LYS A 143 8.91 -8.75 1.76
C LYS A 143 10.43 -8.78 1.85
N THR A 144 10.98 -9.98 1.81
CA THR A 144 12.41 -10.22 1.61
C THR A 144 12.77 -9.93 0.15
N ILE A 145 13.87 -9.20 -0.03
CA ILE A 145 14.40 -8.70 -1.32
C ILE A 145 15.86 -9.10 -1.52
N ILE A 146 16.32 -10.13 -0.79
CA ILE A 146 17.65 -10.70 -0.92
C ILE A 146 17.79 -11.31 -2.32
N SER A 147 18.96 -11.09 -2.95
CA SER A 147 19.28 -11.62 -4.27
C SER A 147 19.39 -13.13 -4.30
#